data_AF-A0A9Q0JG62-F1
#
_entry.id   AF-A0A9Q0JG62-F1
#
_cell.length_a   1.000
_cell.length_b   1.000
_cell.length_c   1.000
_cell.angle_alpha   90.00
_cell.angle_beta   90.00
_cell.angle_gamma   90.00
#
_symmetry.space_group_name_H-M   'P 1'
#
loop_
_entity.id
_entity.type
_entity.pdbx_description
1 polymer ?
#
loop_
_entity_poly.entity_id
_entity_poly.type
_entity_poly.pdbx_seq_one_letter_code
_entity_poly.pdbx_strand_id
1 'polypeptide(L)'
;MAAIPSLHHSRPFLPLTAKSRPSSPRRISCFASRHSNKCRREYTSVMIVPTGVGAAIGGFAGDALPVARALSSVVDCLITHPNVLNAAMLYWPMPNVLYVEGYALDRFAEGLWALLPVHQNKVGLVLDKGIEEELRIRHLQVADAARASLGLPVVEYIVTDTALEVEKWVDPKSGQSTGRIKHPESLLRAVNTLVNHSQVNAVAVVGRFPDDDADDVDDYRQGMGIDVLAGVEAVISHLIVKEFQIPCAHAPAMLPLALTKSLCPKSAAEEVSKLKQHILCENKGELTHGRSFLSIPFQQIGYTFLPCVLAGLSQAPQYLVKNAESLVEGCLLASDVDSVILPINACGGDAALAFSRSKRNKPLIITVEENETVLDSTPDTVGIETVCIDSFG
;
A
#
# COMPACT_ATOMS: atom_id res chain seq x y z
N MET A 1 -31.06 8.71 28.69
CA MET A 1 -29.92 9.55 28.25
C MET A 1 -29.85 9.43 26.74
N ALA A 2 -30.19 10.49 26.02
CA ALA A 2 -30.14 10.48 24.55
C ALA A 2 -28.68 10.60 24.09
N ALA A 3 -28.26 9.71 23.18
CA ALA A 3 -26.94 9.77 22.56
C ALA A 3 -26.83 11.04 21.72
N ILE A 4 -25.82 11.86 22.03
CA ILE A 4 -25.43 12.99 21.19
C ILE A 4 -24.81 12.39 19.92
N PRO A 5 -25.27 12.73 18.70
CA PRO A 5 -24.62 12.22 17.50
C PRO A 5 -23.22 12.83 17.41
N SER A 6 -22.20 11.98 17.42
CA SER A 6 -20.84 12.37 17.08
C SER A 6 -20.86 12.91 15.64
N LEU A 7 -20.61 14.21 15.49
CA LEU A 7 -20.50 14.87 14.19
C LEU A 7 -19.22 14.38 13.51
N HIS A 8 -19.30 13.30 12.73
CA HIS A 8 -18.23 12.92 11.81
C HIS A 8 -18.01 14.06 10.83
N HIS A 9 -16.76 14.54 10.72
CA HIS A 9 -16.37 15.46 9.66
C HIS A 9 -16.06 14.66 8.40
N SER A 10 -17.11 14.32 7.65
CA SER A 10 -16.99 13.88 6.25
C SER A 10 -17.17 15.08 5.33
N ARG A 11 -16.36 15.17 4.28
CA ARG A 11 -16.54 16.16 3.22
C ARG A 11 -16.16 15.55 1.86
N PRO A 12 -17.01 15.72 0.83
CA PRO A 12 -16.59 15.41 -0.53
C PRO A 12 -15.47 16.38 -0.94
N PHE A 13 -14.53 15.90 -1.74
CA PHE A 13 -13.51 16.76 -2.32
C PHE A 13 -14.11 17.64 -3.42
N LEU A 14 -13.63 18.89 -3.53
CA LEU A 14 -14.12 19.85 -4.52
C LEU A 14 -13.94 19.33 -5.96
N PRO A 15 -14.95 19.44 -6.83
CA PRO A 15 -14.81 19.06 -8.23
C PRO A 15 -13.62 19.78 -8.88
N LEU A 16 -12.82 19.07 -9.67
CA LEU A 16 -11.80 19.69 -10.50
C LEU A 16 -12.51 20.54 -11.56
N THR A 17 -12.48 21.85 -11.41
CA THR A 17 -13.14 22.77 -12.34
C THR A 17 -12.39 22.81 -13.66
N ALA A 18 -13.01 22.26 -14.72
CA ALA A 18 -12.49 22.42 -16.07
C ALA A 18 -12.76 23.85 -16.56
N LYS A 19 -11.71 24.56 -16.99
CA LYS A 19 -11.90 25.81 -17.76
C LYS A 19 -12.62 25.44 -19.06
N SER A 20 -13.76 26.08 -19.33
CA SER A 20 -14.53 25.86 -20.55
C SER A 20 -13.67 26.14 -21.79
N ARG A 21 -13.48 25.13 -22.63
CA ARG A 21 -12.87 25.27 -23.97
C ARG A 21 -13.95 25.06 -25.03
N PRO A 22 -13.95 25.80 -26.16
CA PRO A 22 -14.91 25.58 -27.23
C PRO A 22 -14.70 24.19 -27.82
N SER A 23 -15.80 23.44 -27.98
CA SER A 23 -15.81 22.08 -28.51
C SER A 23 -15.44 22.05 -29.99
N SER A 24 -14.44 21.25 -30.36
CA SER A 24 -14.34 20.65 -31.69
C SER A 24 -14.44 19.12 -31.53
N PRO A 25 -15.34 18.43 -32.26
CA PRO A 25 -15.44 16.99 -32.14
C PRO A 25 -14.43 16.36 -33.11
N ARG A 26 -13.28 15.96 -32.58
CA ARG A 26 -12.50 14.88 -33.20
C ARG A 26 -12.35 13.76 -32.19
N ARG A 27 -13.27 12.82 -32.28
CA ARG A 27 -13.24 11.56 -31.54
C ARG A 27 -12.20 10.68 -32.22
N ILE A 28 -10.96 10.72 -31.76
CA ILE A 28 -9.96 9.72 -32.13
C ILE A 28 -10.07 8.61 -31.08
N SER A 29 -10.69 7.50 -31.45
CA SER A 29 -10.62 6.28 -30.64
C SER A 29 -9.36 5.52 -31.04
N CYS A 30 -8.29 5.70 -30.27
CA CYS A 30 -7.16 4.79 -30.32
C CYS A 30 -7.52 3.57 -29.47
N PHE A 31 -8.30 2.63 -30.03
CA PHE A 31 -8.33 1.29 -29.45
C PHE A 31 -7.02 0.63 -29.83
N ALA A 32 -6.07 0.60 -28.89
CA ALA A 32 -5.02 -0.41 -28.94
C ALA A 32 -5.74 -1.75 -28.74
N SER A 33 -6.01 -2.44 -29.83
CA SER A 33 -6.37 -3.86 -29.81
C SER A 33 -5.30 -4.58 -29.00
N ARG A 34 -5.61 -5.00 -27.77
CA ARG A 34 -4.88 -6.11 -27.17
C ARG A 34 -5.08 -7.27 -28.14
N HIS A 35 -4.03 -7.64 -28.87
CA HIS A 35 -4.04 -8.86 -29.64
C HIS A 35 -4.29 -10.02 -28.67
N SER A 36 -5.55 -10.45 -28.57
CA SER A 36 -5.89 -11.70 -27.92
C SER A 36 -5.34 -12.81 -28.81
N ASN A 37 -4.12 -13.26 -28.53
CA ASN A 37 -3.68 -14.56 -29.00
C ASN A 37 -4.54 -15.59 -28.27
N LYS A 38 -5.70 -15.95 -28.86
CA LYS A 38 -6.74 -16.85 -28.35
C LYS A 38 -6.27 -18.30 -28.07
N CYS A 39 -4.96 -18.56 -28.00
CA CYS A 39 -4.41 -19.91 -27.96
C CYS A 39 -3.45 -20.19 -26.80
N ARG A 40 -3.19 -19.21 -25.91
CA ARG A 40 -2.41 -19.44 -24.69
C ARG A 40 -3.17 -18.93 -23.47
N ARG A 41 -3.17 -19.75 -22.42
CA ARG A 41 -3.57 -19.35 -21.07
C ARG A 41 -2.58 -18.28 -20.57
N GLU A 42 -3.09 -17.20 -20.00
CA GLU A 42 -2.28 -16.12 -19.43
C GLU A 42 -1.40 -16.67 -18.30
N TYR A 43 -0.10 -16.36 -18.33
CA TYR A 43 0.81 -16.73 -17.26
C TYR A 43 0.60 -15.81 -16.06
N THR A 44 0.00 -16.35 -15.00
CA THR A 44 -0.25 -15.61 -13.75
C THR A 44 0.70 -16.04 -12.66
N SER A 45 1.43 -15.08 -12.08
CA SER A 45 2.34 -15.31 -10.96
C SER A 45 1.94 -14.49 -9.74
N VAL A 46 2.27 -15.00 -8.55
CA VAL A 46 2.10 -14.29 -7.28
C VAL A 46 3.49 -14.02 -6.70
N MET A 47 3.79 -12.77 -6.34
CA MET A 47 4.98 -12.40 -5.57
C MET A 47 4.58 -12.03 -4.14
N ILE A 48 5.10 -12.77 -3.17
CA ILE A 48 4.82 -12.60 -1.75
C ILE A 48 6.10 -12.17 -1.04
N VAL A 49 6.05 -11.02 -0.36
CA VAL A 49 7.04 -10.59 0.63
C VAL A 49 6.32 -10.25 1.92
N PRO A 50 6.36 -11.11 2.95
CA PRO A 50 5.59 -10.87 4.17
C PRO A 50 5.93 -9.51 4.80
N THR A 51 4.90 -8.91 5.37
CA THR A 51 5.00 -7.59 5.97
C THR A 51 5.75 -7.64 7.29
N GLY A 52 6.69 -6.73 7.53
CA GLY A 52 7.25 -6.56 8.88
C GLY A 52 8.18 -7.67 9.34
N VAL A 53 8.73 -8.45 8.40
CA VAL A 53 9.65 -9.57 8.68
C VAL A 53 11.10 -9.29 8.30
N GLY A 54 11.42 -8.05 7.91
CA GLY A 54 12.77 -7.65 7.52
C GLY A 54 13.30 -8.42 6.31
N ALA A 55 12.47 -8.62 5.28
CA ALA A 55 12.92 -9.30 4.07
C ALA A 55 14.09 -8.56 3.41
N ALA A 56 15.12 -9.27 2.97
CA ALA A 56 16.29 -8.65 2.34
C ALA A 56 15.93 -7.86 1.07
N ILE A 57 14.84 -8.25 0.39
CA ILE A 57 14.18 -7.51 -0.70
C ILE A 57 12.68 -7.44 -0.39
N GLY A 58 12.16 -6.23 -0.27
CA GLY A 58 10.78 -5.92 0.10
C GLY A 58 10.57 -5.67 1.59
N GLY A 59 11.65 -5.65 2.37
CA GLY A 59 11.65 -5.25 3.77
C GLY A 59 11.70 -3.73 3.97
N PHE A 60 11.95 -2.95 2.92
CA PHE A 60 11.99 -1.48 2.94
C PHE A 60 11.01 -0.90 1.92
N ALA A 61 10.42 0.27 2.18
CA ALA A 61 9.43 0.79 1.23
C ALA A 61 10.03 1.02 -0.17
N GLY A 62 9.53 0.22 -1.13
CA GLY A 62 9.85 0.34 -2.54
C GLY A 62 11.08 -0.43 -3.02
N ASP A 63 11.82 -1.11 -2.15
CA ASP A 63 13.03 -1.83 -2.55
C ASP A 63 12.75 -3.11 -3.35
N ALA A 64 11.55 -3.69 -3.21
CA ALA A 64 11.05 -4.78 -4.05
C ALA A 64 10.45 -4.33 -5.39
N LEU A 65 10.22 -3.02 -5.60
CA LEU A 65 9.60 -2.51 -6.82
C LEU A 65 10.40 -2.86 -8.10
N PRO A 66 11.74 -2.81 -8.13
CA PRO A 66 12.53 -3.27 -9.27
C PRO A 66 12.33 -4.76 -9.59
N VAL A 67 12.22 -5.62 -8.56
CA VAL A 67 11.98 -7.05 -8.71
C VAL A 67 10.57 -7.31 -9.24
N ALA A 68 9.56 -6.66 -8.66
CA ALA A 68 8.19 -6.72 -9.17
C ALA A 68 8.11 -6.28 -10.63
N ARG A 69 8.86 -5.24 -11.02
CA ARG A 69 8.94 -4.78 -12.42
C ARG A 69 9.58 -5.81 -13.32
N ALA A 70 10.69 -6.42 -12.90
CA ALA A 70 11.34 -7.48 -13.67
C ALA A 70 10.39 -8.67 -13.88
N LEU A 71 9.72 -9.14 -12.82
CA LEU A 71 8.74 -10.22 -12.90
C LEU A 71 7.56 -9.84 -13.81
N SER A 72 7.01 -8.63 -13.66
CA SER A 72 5.91 -8.13 -14.49
C SER A 72 6.24 -8.07 -15.99
N SER A 73 7.52 -8.05 -16.36
CA SER A 73 7.93 -8.06 -17.77
C SER A 73 7.88 -9.45 -18.42
N VAL A 74 7.80 -10.51 -17.61
CA VAL A 74 7.81 -11.91 -18.04
C VAL A 74 6.42 -12.54 -17.94
N VAL A 75 5.61 -12.11 -16.98
CA VAL A 75 4.27 -12.66 -16.72
C VAL A 75 3.17 -11.84 -17.40
N ASP A 76 2.06 -12.49 -17.75
CA ASP A 76 0.88 -11.79 -18.28
C ASP A 76 0.11 -11.07 -17.17
N CYS A 77 0.14 -11.61 -15.94
CA CYS A 77 -0.44 -11.01 -14.74
C CYS A 77 0.43 -11.31 -13.51
N LEU A 78 0.80 -10.26 -12.77
CA LEU A 78 1.49 -10.38 -11.47
C LEU A 78 0.54 -9.97 -10.35
N ILE A 79 0.31 -10.87 -9.39
CA ILE A 79 -0.42 -10.55 -8.16
C ILE A 79 0.62 -10.27 -7.06
N THR A 80 0.52 -9.13 -6.40
CA THR A 80 1.35 -8.83 -5.23
C THR A 80 0.63 -7.84 -4.32
N HIS A 81 1.27 -7.41 -3.24
CA HIS A 81 0.62 -6.67 -2.16
C HIS A 81 1.23 -5.28 -1.95
N PRO A 82 0.52 -4.39 -1.23
CA PRO A 82 0.94 -3.01 -0.98
C PRO A 82 2.42 -2.81 -0.71
N ASN A 83 3.03 -3.59 0.19
CA ASN A 83 4.42 -3.35 0.62
C ASN A 83 5.47 -3.59 -0.45
N VAL A 84 5.17 -4.40 -1.47
CA VAL A 84 6.08 -4.58 -2.61
C VAL A 84 6.03 -3.37 -3.55
N LEU A 85 4.87 -2.70 -3.63
CA LEU A 85 4.58 -1.69 -4.63
C LEU A 85 4.66 -0.25 -4.11
N ASN A 86 4.49 -0.07 -2.80
CA ASN A 86 4.49 1.22 -2.15
C ASN A 86 5.94 1.66 -1.88
N ALA A 87 6.35 2.76 -2.52
CA ALA A 87 7.66 3.39 -2.33
C ALA A 87 7.49 4.84 -1.84
N ALA A 88 6.57 5.02 -0.88
CA ALA A 88 6.13 6.30 -0.35
C ALA A 88 5.64 7.28 -1.43
N MET A 89 6.42 8.30 -1.79
CA MET A 89 6.10 9.19 -2.90
C MET A 89 6.46 8.66 -4.28
N LEU A 90 7.33 7.64 -4.34
CA LEU A 90 7.70 6.98 -5.57
C LEU A 90 6.61 5.95 -5.90
N TYR A 91 6.19 5.95 -7.15
CA TYR A 91 5.22 5.02 -7.70
C TYR A 91 5.60 4.73 -9.15
N TRP A 92 5.48 3.47 -9.54
CA TRP A 92 5.70 3.04 -10.91
C TRP A 92 4.47 2.31 -11.45
N PRO A 93 3.82 2.82 -12.51
CA PRO A 93 2.64 2.17 -13.08
C PRO A 93 3.04 0.87 -13.79
N MET A 94 2.40 -0.23 -13.39
CA MET A 94 2.53 -1.53 -14.04
C MET A 94 1.13 -2.04 -14.41
N PRO A 95 0.75 -2.04 -15.69
CA PRO A 95 -0.64 -2.28 -16.13
C PRO A 95 -1.12 -3.72 -15.98
N ASN A 96 -0.22 -4.66 -15.70
CA ASN A 96 -0.48 -6.08 -15.50
C ASN A 96 -0.22 -6.54 -14.05
N VAL A 97 -0.16 -5.60 -13.09
CA VAL A 97 0.06 -5.91 -11.68
C VAL A 97 -1.22 -5.67 -10.89
N LEU A 98 -1.66 -6.67 -10.12
CA LEU A 98 -2.81 -6.58 -9.23
C LEU A 98 -2.36 -6.30 -7.81
N TYR A 99 -2.86 -5.19 -7.27
CA TYR A 99 -2.57 -4.68 -5.92
C TYR A 99 -3.53 -5.31 -4.90
N VAL A 100 -3.11 -6.39 -4.23
CA VAL A 100 -3.96 -7.23 -3.37
C VAL A 100 -3.46 -7.19 -1.94
N GLU A 101 -4.33 -6.81 -1.00
CA GLU A 101 -3.97 -6.82 0.43
C GLU A 101 -3.70 -8.26 0.94
N GLY A 102 -2.86 -8.41 1.97
CA GLY A 102 -2.37 -9.70 2.45
C GLY A 102 -3.48 -10.69 2.84
N TYR A 103 -4.46 -10.26 3.64
CA TYR A 103 -5.60 -11.12 3.97
C TYR A 103 -6.43 -11.49 2.74
N ALA A 104 -6.68 -10.54 1.83
CA ALA A 104 -7.36 -10.87 0.58
C ALA A 104 -6.59 -11.91 -0.25
N LEU A 105 -5.26 -11.84 -0.24
CA LEU A 105 -4.38 -12.80 -0.91
C LEU A 105 -4.50 -14.19 -0.25
N ASP A 106 -4.55 -14.27 1.07
CA ASP A 106 -4.78 -15.53 1.80
C ASP A 106 -6.13 -16.15 1.39
N ARG A 107 -7.21 -15.37 1.44
CA ARG A 107 -8.57 -15.83 1.07
C ARG A 107 -8.67 -16.21 -0.41
N PHE A 108 -7.94 -15.51 -1.27
CA PHE A 108 -7.81 -15.86 -2.68
C PHE A 108 -7.11 -17.21 -2.85
N ALA A 109 -5.94 -17.40 -2.22
CA ALA A 109 -5.15 -18.62 -2.29
C ALA A 109 -5.89 -19.85 -1.76
N GLU A 110 -6.68 -19.68 -0.69
CA GLU A 110 -7.61 -20.70 -0.16
C GLU A 110 -8.75 -21.06 -1.13
N GLY A 111 -8.90 -20.29 -2.21
CA GLY A 111 -9.94 -20.45 -3.22
C GLY A 111 -11.32 -19.99 -2.74
N LEU A 112 -11.39 -19.23 -1.64
CA LEU A 112 -12.63 -18.72 -1.06
C LEU A 112 -13.04 -17.40 -1.71
N TRP A 113 -12.07 -16.59 -2.12
CA TRP A 113 -12.28 -15.37 -2.90
C TRP A 113 -11.78 -15.52 -4.34
N ALA A 114 -12.32 -14.70 -5.23
CA ALA A 114 -11.79 -14.46 -6.57
C ALA A 114 -11.42 -12.98 -6.70
N LEU A 115 -10.47 -12.66 -7.59
CA LEU A 115 -10.05 -11.28 -7.85
C LEU A 115 -10.69 -10.82 -9.15
N LEU A 116 -11.38 -9.68 -9.11
CA LEU A 116 -11.97 -9.07 -10.29
C LEU A 116 -11.16 -7.82 -10.66
N PRO A 117 -10.30 -7.88 -11.69
CA PRO A 117 -9.62 -6.69 -12.20
C PRO A 117 -10.61 -5.59 -12.57
N VAL A 118 -10.25 -4.35 -12.28
CA VAL A 118 -11.07 -3.17 -12.56
C VAL A 118 -10.29 -2.14 -13.34
N HIS A 119 -11.00 -1.32 -14.11
CA HIS A 119 -10.39 -0.18 -14.76
C HIS A 119 -10.03 0.92 -13.77
N GLN A 120 -10.95 1.23 -12.85
CA GLN A 120 -10.78 2.28 -11.85
C GLN A 120 -11.75 2.11 -10.67
N ASN A 121 -11.24 2.21 -9.45
CA ASN A 121 -12.03 2.24 -8.21
C ASN A 121 -12.54 3.64 -7.86
N LYS A 122 -13.48 3.74 -6.92
CA LYS A 122 -13.82 4.95 -6.17
C LYS A 122 -13.15 4.84 -4.80
N VAL A 123 -12.10 5.61 -4.59
CA VAL A 123 -11.29 5.53 -3.38
C VAL A 123 -11.82 6.51 -2.32
N GLY A 124 -12.17 5.99 -1.14
CA GLY A 124 -12.45 6.79 0.05
C GLY A 124 -11.19 6.98 0.89
N LEU A 125 -11.04 8.14 1.52
CA LEU A 125 -9.91 8.45 2.40
C LEU A 125 -10.36 8.55 3.86
N VAL A 126 -9.84 7.70 4.74
CA VAL A 126 -10.03 7.83 6.19
C VAL A 126 -8.80 8.51 6.78
N LEU A 127 -9.02 9.55 7.59
CA LEU A 127 -7.99 10.25 8.34
C LEU A 127 -8.24 10.01 9.84
N ASP A 128 -7.22 9.54 10.54
CA ASP A 128 -7.29 9.40 11.99
C ASP A 128 -7.46 10.77 12.67
N LYS A 129 -8.41 10.84 13.62
CA LYS A 129 -8.66 12.00 14.48
C LYS A 129 -7.43 12.44 15.26
N GLY A 130 -6.53 11.50 15.58
CA GLY A 130 -5.27 11.77 16.28
C GLY A 130 -4.26 12.58 15.47
N ILE A 131 -4.44 12.70 14.15
CA ILE A 131 -3.53 13.49 13.29
C ILE A 131 -3.70 14.98 13.60
N GLU A 132 -2.57 15.65 13.86
CA GLU A 132 -2.48 17.09 14.08
C GLU A 132 -3.07 17.86 12.90
N GLU A 133 -3.66 19.02 13.16
CA GLU A 133 -4.40 19.77 12.14
C GLU A 133 -3.55 20.11 10.90
N GLU A 134 -2.32 20.58 11.10
CA GLU A 134 -1.42 20.90 9.99
C GLU A 134 -1.05 19.66 9.17
N LEU A 135 -0.73 18.55 9.84
CA LEU A 135 -0.38 17.29 9.18
C LEU A 135 -1.57 16.71 8.43
N ARG A 136 -2.78 16.84 8.98
CA ARG A 136 -4.03 16.43 8.33
C ARG A 136 -4.31 17.26 7.07
N ILE A 137 -4.11 18.58 7.13
CA ILE A 137 -4.25 19.47 5.96
C ILE A 137 -3.27 19.06 4.86
N ARG A 138 -2.03 18.71 5.21
CA ARG A 138 -1.04 18.24 4.24
C ARG A 138 -1.46 16.94 3.54
N HIS A 139 -2.05 15.99 4.26
CA HIS A 139 -2.59 14.76 3.66
C HIS A 139 -3.75 15.05 2.70
N LEU A 140 -4.63 16.00 3.05
CA LEU A 140 -5.70 16.46 2.15
C LEU A 140 -5.14 17.13 0.89
N GLN A 141 -4.11 17.98 1.02
CA GLN A 141 -3.43 18.59 -0.12
C GLN A 141 -2.77 17.55 -1.03
N VAL A 142 -2.21 16.48 -0.46
CA VAL A 142 -1.66 15.37 -1.23
C VAL A 142 -2.75 14.61 -1.98
N ALA A 143 -3.90 14.37 -1.35
CA ALA A 143 -5.05 13.77 -2.03
C ALA A 143 -5.56 14.67 -3.18
N ASP A 144 -5.63 15.98 -2.97
CA ASP A 144 -5.96 16.94 -4.04
C ASP A 144 -4.92 16.95 -5.16
N ALA A 145 -3.63 16.91 -4.83
CA ALA A 145 -2.55 16.84 -5.81
C ALA A 145 -2.59 15.54 -6.62
N ALA A 146 -2.88 14.40 -5.97
CA ALA A 146 -3.08 13.10 -6.60
C ALA A 146 -4.28 13.11 -7.56
N ARG A 147 -5.41 13.70 -7.15
CA ARG A 147 -6.57 13.90 -8.02
C ARG A 147 -6.23 14.77 -9.23
N ALA A 148 -5.61 15.92 -9.01
CA ALA A 148 -5.37 16.91 -10.06
C ALA A 148 -4.24 16.52 -11.03
N SER A 149 -3.17 15.93 -10.53
CA SER A 149 -1.95 15.66 -11.30
C SER A 149 -1.90 14.24 -11.86
N LEU A 150 -2.38 13.25 -11.08
CA LEU A 150 -2.33 11.84 -11.45
C LEU A 150 -3.69 11.30 -11.93
N GLY A 151 -4.77 12.09 -11.79
CA GLY A 151 -6.12 11.67 -12.18
C GLY A 151 -6.70 10.57 -11.29
N LEU A 152 -6.21 10.45 -10.05
CA LEU A 152 -6.61 9.38 -9.14
C LEU A 152 -8.04 9.60 -8.59
N PRO A 153 -8.84 8.54 -8.46
CA PRO A 153 -10.28 8.61 -8.22
C PRO A 153 -10.64 8.70 -6.72
N VAL A 154 -10.00 9.61 -6.00
CA VAL A 154 -10.30 9.85 -4.58
C VAL A 154 -11.57 10.68 -4.50
N VAL A 155 -12.66 10.16 -3.94
CA VAL A 155 -13.99 10.82 -4.05
C VAL A 155 -14.40 11.59 -2.79
N GLU A 156 -14.10 11.05 -1.62
CA GLU A 156 -14.52 11.62 -0.33
C GLU A 156 -13.53 11.25 0.76
N TYR A 157 -13.40 12.13 1.75
CA TYR A 157 -12.67 11.82 2.98
C TYR A 157 -13.58 11.91 4.21
N ILE A 158 -13.21 11.16 5.24
CA ILE A 158 -13.82 11.19 6.56
C ILE A 158 -12.74 11.19 7.63
N VAL A 159 -12.98 11.91 8.72
CA VAL A 159 -12.16 11.82 9.93
C VAL A 159 -12.83 10.87 10.92
N THR A 160 -12.06 9.96 11.52
CA THR A 160 -12.56 9.09 12.59
C THR A 160 -13.13 9.93 13.75
N ASP A 161 -14.09 9.39 14.52
CA ASP A 161 -14.68 10.14 15.65
C ASP A 161 -13.79 10.10 16.90
N THR A 162 -13.04 9.01 17.07
CA THR A 162 -12.02 8.83 18.10
C THR A 162 -10.65 8.58 17.47
N ALA A 163 -9.58 9.04 18.12
CA ALA A 163 -8.20 8.75 17.71
C ALA A 163 -7.95 7.23 17.73
N LEU A 164 -7.19 6.69 16.78
CA LEU A 164 -6.95 5.24 16.74
C LEU A 164 -6.02 4.76 17.86
N GLU A 165 -5.13 5.63 18.33
CA GLU A 165 -4.08 5.34 19.31
C GLU A 165 -3.28 4.09 18.94
N VAL A 166 -2.43 4.25 17.91
CA VAL A 166 -1.56 3.20 17.39
C VAL A 166 -0.48 2.85 18.40
N GLU A 167 -0.32 1.55 18.67
CA GLU A 167 0.78 0.98 19.44
C GLU A 167 1.51 -0.03 18.54
N LYS A 168 2.84 0.05 18.51
CA LYS A 168 3.72 -0.79 17.68
C LYS A 168 4.83 -1.43 18.52
N TRP A 169 5.22 -2.65 18.19
CA TRP A 169 6.35 -3.36 18.83
C TRP A 169 6.90 -4.45 17.92
N VAL A 170 8.09 -4.94 18.24
CA VAL A 170 8.65 -6.17 17.65
C VAL A 170 8.33 -7.34 18.57
N ASP A 171 7.79 -8.42 18.02
CA ASP A 171 7.57 -9.65 18.79
C ASP A 171 8.93 -10.26 19.18
N PRO A 172 9.21 -10.45 20.48
CA PRO A 172 10.52 -10.90 20.94
C PRO A 172 10.81 -12.37 20.62
N LYS A 173 9.80 -13.15 20.24
CA LYS A 173 9.95 -14.56 19.87
C LYS A 173 10.16 -14.73 18.38
N SER A 174 9.35 -14.06 17.56
CA SER A 174 9.39 -14.21 16.11
C SER A 174 10.25 -13.17 15.40
N GLY A 175 10.63 -12.10 16.09
CA GLY A 175 11.35 -10.96 15.51
C GLY A 175 10.50 -10.09 14.59
N GLN A 176 9.23 -10.42 14.36
CA GLN A 176 8.37 -9.67 13.42
C GLN A 176 7.83 -8.39 14.05
N SER A 177 7.71 -7.32 13.26
CA SER A 177 6.95 -6.13 13.68
C SER A 177 5.46 -6.46 13.77
N THR A 178 4.79 -5.93 14.80
CA THR A 178 3.35 -6.08 14.99
C THR A 178 2.80 -4.90 15.80
N GLY A 179 1.49 -4.89 16.03
CA GLY A 179 0.93 -4.06 17.07
C GLY A 179 -0.58 -3.99 17.05
N ARG A 180 -1.16 -2.86 17.49
CA ARG A 180 -2.61 -2.69 17.59
C ARG A 180 -3.05 -1.23 17.49
N ILE A 181 -4.34 -1.05 17.25
CA ILE A 181 -5.07 0.20 17.46
C ILE A 181 -6.02 0.01 18.65
N LYS A 182 -6.15 1.01 19.54
CA LYS A 182 -7.04 0.89 20.71
C LYS A 182 -8.51 1.06 20.36
N HIS A 183 -8.80 1.81 19.30
CA HIS A 183 -10.16 2.17 18.90
C HIS A 183 -10.54 1.66 17.48
N PRO A 184 -10.49 0.34 17.23
CA PRO A 184 -10.83 -0.23 15.91
C PRO A 184 -12.28 0.07 15.47
N GLU A 185 -13.21 0.18 16.41
CA GLU A 185 -14.62 0.52 16.17
C GLU A 185 -14.78 1.90 15.51
N SER A 186 -13.90 2.85 15.86
CA SER A 186 -13.86 4.20 15.28
C SER A 186 -13.52 4.15 13.79
N LEU A 187 -12.53 3.33 13.45
CA LEU A 187 -12.14 3.06 12.07
C LEU A 187 -13.28 2.38 11.29
N LEU A 188 -13.87 1.32 11.85
CA LEU A 188 -14.96 0.58 11.20
C LEU A 188 -16.18 1.48 10.94
N ARG A 189 -16.58 2.34 11.90
CA ARG A 189 -17.67 3.31 11.68
C ARG A 189 -17.38 4.29 10.55
N ALA A 190 -16.15 4.80 10.48
CA ALA A 190 -15.74 5.73 9.43
C ALA A 190 -15.79 5.07 8.05
N VAL A 191 -15.26 3.85 7.92
CA VAL A 191 -15.29 3.08 6.66
C VAL A 191 -16.73 2.73 6.27
N ASN A 192 -17.53 2.24 7.22
CA ASN A 192 -18.94 1.91 7.00
C ASN A 192 -19.72 3.11 6.45
N THR A 193 -19.41 4.32 6.92
CA THR A 193 -20.02 5.56 6.41
C THR A 193 -19.63 5.80 4.95
N LEU A 194 -18.33 5.74 4.60
CA LEU A 194 -17.87 5.94 3.23
C LEU A 194 -18.47 4.90 2.26
N VAL A 195 -18.52 3.63 2.67
CA VAL A 195 -19.05 2.54 1.84
C VAL A 195 -20.54 2.73 1.59
N ASN A 196 -21.33 2.96 2.64
CA ASN A 196 -22.79 3.03 2.50
C ASN A 196 -23.31 4.37 1.96
N HIS A 197 -22.67 5.49 2.30
CA HIS A 197 -23.15 6.82 1.89
C HIS A 197 -22.54 7.27 0.57
N SER A 198 -21.25 7.04 0.39
CA SER A 198 -20.48 7.56 -0.75
C SER A 198 -20.22 6.51 -1.83
N GLN A 199 -20.62 5.25 -1.57
CA GLN A 199 -20.46 4.11 -2.47
C GLN A 199 -19.00 3.96 -2.94
N VAL A 200 -18.06 4.17 -2.01
CA VAL A 200 -16.64 3.85 -2.26
C VAL A 200 -16.47 2.34 -2.31
N ASN A 201 -15.55 1.88 -3.15
CA ASN A 201 -15.24 0.45 -3.31
C ASN A 201 -13.75 0.15 -3.08
N ALA A 202 -12.99 1.12 -2.59
CA ALA A 202 -11.63 0.96 -2.09
C ALA A 202 -11.37 2.03 -1.03
N VAL A 203 -10.53 1.74 -0.04
CA VAL A 203 -10.27 2.65 1.10
C VAL A 203 -8.78 2.83 1.34
N ALA A 204 -8.35 4.08 1.42
CA ALA A 204 -7.05 4.46 1.95
C ALA A 204 -7.21 4.93 3.40
N VAL A 205 -6.39 4.43 4.32
CA VAL A 205 -6.39 4.87 5.73
C VAL A 205 -5.09 5.58 6.04
N VAL A 206 -5.17 6.78 6.60
CA VAL A 206 -4.03 7.47 7.20
C VAL A 206 -4.19 7.43 8.72
N GLY A 207 -3.34 6.67 9.39
CA GLY A 207 -3.31 6.55 10.86
C GLY A 207 -2.27 7.49 11.48
N ARG A 208 -2.50 8.04 12.67
CA ARG A 208 -1.44 8.72 13.44
C ARG A 208 -0.63 7.66 14.18
N PHE A 209 0.63 7.49 13.77
CA PHE A 209 1.56 6.56 14.42
C PHE A 209 2.36 7.29 15.49
N PRO A 210 2.83 6.64 16.56
CA PRO A 210 3.75 7.27 17.51
C PRO A 210 5.04 7.66 16.79
N ASP A 211 5.54 8.87 17.09
CA ASP A 211 6.82 9.34 16.56
C ASP A 211 7.96 8.55 17.19
N ASP A 212 8.91 8.12 16.36
CA ASP A 212 10.12 7.43 16.81
C ASP A 212 11.20 8.44 17.16
N ASP A 213 12.01 8.13 18.18
CA ASP A 213 13.30 8.79 18.34
C ASP A 213 14.27 8.27 17.27
N ALA A 214 15.20 9.12 16.83
CA ALA A 214 16.11 8.77 15.72
C ALA A 214 16.94 7.52 16.01
N ASP A 215 17.24 7.25 17.28
CA ASP A 215 18.00 6.09 17.74
C ASP A 215 17.18 4.78 17.63
N ASP A 216 15.85 4.84 17.74
CA ASP A 216 14.96 3.67 17.71
C ASP A 216 14.83 3.05 16.30
N VAL A 217 15.17 3.82 15.27
CA VAL A 217 15.02 3.43 13.85
C VAL A 217 16.34 3.44 13.09
N ASP A 218 17.49 3.64 13.75
CA ASP A 218 18.76 3.77 13.05
C ASP A 218 19.12 2.49 12.29
N ASP A 219 18.92 1.31 12.88
CA ASP A 219 19.15 0.03 12.20
C ASP A 219 18.32 -0.09 10.91
N TYR A 220 17.04 0.30 10.95
CA TYR A 220 16.19 0.32 9.76
C TYR A 220 16.69 1.34 8.73
N ARG A 221 17.07 2.54 9.16
CA ARG A 221 17.61 3.59 8.27
C ARG A 221 18.94 3.18 7.64
N GLN A 222 19.76 2.39 8.33
CA GLN A 222 20.99 1.79 7.80
C GLN A 222 20.75 0.51 6.96
N GLY A 223 19.50 0.06 6.82
CA GLY A 223 19.16 -1.10 5.99
C GLY A 223 19.39 -2.46 6.66
N MET A 224 19.52 -2.50 7.99
CA MET A 224 19.79 -3.71 8.78
C MET A 224 18.61 -4.13 9.67
N GLY A 225 17.70 -3.19 9.96
CA GLY A 225 16.57 -3.41 10.86
C GLY A 225 15.26 -3.76 10.15
N ILE A 226 14.22 -3.92 10.96
CA ILE A 226 12.86 -4.23 10.51
C ILE A 226 12.03 -2.96 10.59
N ASP A 227 11.12 -2.76 9.62
CA ASP A 227 10.13 -1.70 9.72
C ASP A 227 9.13 -2.00 10.85
N VAL A 228 9.24 -1.27 11.96
CA VAL A 228 8.34 -1.40 13.12
C VAL A 228 6.92 -0.90 12.85
N LEU A 229 6.70 -0.10 11.79
CA LEU A 229 5.38 0.41 11.42
C LEU A 229 4.56 -0.64 10.68
N ALA A 230 5.24 -1.39 9.80
CA ALA A 230 4.68 -2.33 8.84
C ALA A 230 3.67 -3.32 9.46
N GLY A 231 3.94 -3.80 10.67
CA GLY A 231 3.06 -4.72 11.39
C GLY A 231 1.68 -4.12 11.72
N VAL A 232 1.62 -2.92 12.29
CA VAL A 232 0.34 -2.28 12.65
C VAL A 232 -0.41 -1.82 11.40
N GLU A 233 0.34 -1.35 10.43
CA GLU A 233 -0.11 -1.05 9.08
C GLU A 233 -0.89 -2.23 8.46
N ALA A 234 -0.31 -3.44 8.48
CA ALA A 234 -1.00 -4.67 8.07
C ALA A 234 -2.26 -4.95 8.92
N VAL A 235 -2.21 -4.74 10.25
CA VAL A 235 -3.38 -4.92 11.13
C VAL A 235 -4.55 -4.00 10.72
N ILE A 236 -4.27 -2.75 10.37
CA ILE A 236 -5.28 -1.75 9.98
C ILE A 236 -5.98 -2.16 8.67
N SER A 237 -5.20 -2.48 7.64
CA SER A 237 -5.76 -2.86 6.33
C SER A 237 -6.46 -4.22 6.39
N HIS A 238 -5.88 -5.20 7.10
CA HIS A 238 -6.50 -6.51 7.35
C HIS A 238 -7.88 -6.37 7.99
N LEU A 239 -8.02 -5.54 9.03
CA LEU A 239 -9.30 -5.33 9.72
C LEU A 239 -10.40 -4.85 8.76
N ILE A 240 -10.07 -3.91 7.87
CA ILE A 240 -11.02 -3.35 6.90
C ILE A 240 -11.36 -4.35 5.81
N VAL A 241 -10.37 -5.01 5.23
CA VAL A 241 -10.59 -6.01 4.17
C VAL A 241 -11.43 -7.16 4.70
N LYS A 242 -11.17 -7.62 5.93
CA LYS A 242 -11.93 -8.68 6.56
C LYS A 242 -13.40 -8.31 6.79
N GLU A 243 -13.67 -7.10 7.28
CA GLU A 243 -15.03 -6.66 7.60
C GLU A 243 -15.84 -6.28 6.34
N PHE A 244 -15.23 -5.52 5.43
CA PHE A 244 -15.93 -4.89 4.31
C PHE A 244 -15.70 -5.56 2.95
N GLN A 245 -14.70 -6.46 2.84
CA GLN A 245 -14.41 -7.22 1.61
C GLN A 245 -14.12 -6.33 0.40
N ILE A 246 -13.55 -5.15 0.63
CA ILE A 246 -13.09 -4.22 -0.40
C ILE A 246 -11.59 -3.97 -0.26
N PRO A 247 -10.89 -3.60 -1.34
CA PRO A 247 -9.48 -3.21 -1.26
C PRO A 247 -9.22 -2.12 -0.23
N CYS A 248 -8.21 -2.35 0.61
CA CYS A 248 -7.74 -1.36 1.57
C CYS A 248 -6.22 -1.33 1.58
N ALA A 249 -5.67 -0.13 1.77
CA ALA A 249 -4.26 0.06 2.09
C ALA A 249 -4.12 1.27 3.01
N HIS A 250 -2.96 1.37 3.63
CA HIS A 250 -2.69 2.28 4.73
C HIS A 250 -1.49 3.18 4.41
N ALA A 251 -1.40 4.30 5.11
CA ALA A 251 -0.23 5.17 5.14
C ALA A 251 -0.06 5.68 6.58
N PRO A 252 1.17 5.83 7.08
CA PRO A 252 1.41 6.39 8.39
C PRO A 252 1.48 7.92 8.29
N ALA A 253 0.82 8.61 9.21
CA ALA A 253 1.07 10.01 9.51
C ALA A 253 2.00 10.08 10.73
N MET A 254 3.18 10.64 10.52
CA MET A 254 4.20 10.83 11.55
C MET A 254 4.89 12.17 11.36
N LEU A 255 5.53 12.65 12.41
CA LEU A 255 6.44 13.76 12.30
C LEU A 255 7.72 13.36 11.56
N PRO A 256 8.28 14.29 10.78
CA PRO A 256 9.51 14.07 10.04
C PRO A 256 10.69 13.90 11.00
N LEU A 257 11.50 12.86 10.79
CA LEU A 257 12.76 12.66 11.52
C LEU A 257 13.81 13.69 11.14
N ALA A 258 14.84 13.81 11.97
CA ALA A 258 16.00 14.65 11.65
C ALA A 258 16.76 14.11 10.43
N LEU A 259 17.24 15.03 9.59
CA LEU A 259 18.07 14.71 8.43
C LEU A 259 19.35 13.98 8.88
N THR A 260 19.65 12.84 8.24
CA THR A 260 20.90 12.12 8.41
C THR A 260 21.75 12.14 7.14
N LYS A 261 23.08 12.04 7.30
CA LYS A 261 24.03 11.87 6.18
C LYS A 261 24.31 10.40 5.89
N SER A 262 24.10 9.52 6.86
CA SER A 262 24.27 8.07 6.73
C SER A 262 22.90 7.46 6.58
N LEU A 263 22.50 7.17 5.34
CA LEU A 263 21.21 6.57 5.02
C LEU A 263 21.42 5.49 3.96
N CYS A 264 20.82 4.33 4.19
CA CYS A 264 20.82 3.26 3.19
C CYS A 264 19.95 3.65 1.98
N PRO A 265 20.39 3.39 0.75
CA PRO A 265 19.56 3.60 -0.43
C PRO A 265 18.20 2.89 -0.39
N LYS A 266 18.11 1.74 0.30
CA LYS A 266 16.86 0.96 0.43
C LYS A 266 15.77 1.69 1.25
N SER A 267 16.16 2.46 2.27
CA SER A 267 15.23 3.21 3.14
C SER A 267 14.98 4.64 2.64
N ALA A 268 15.69 5.09 1.61
CA ALA A 268 15.69 6.49 1.19
C ALA A 268 14.35 6.98 0.62
N ALA A 269 13.56 6.10 0.01
CA ALA A 269 12.25 6.47 -0.54
C ALA A 269 11.31 7.05 0.54
N GLU A 270 11.34 6.45 1.73
CA GLU A 270 10.56 6.92 2.87
C GLU A 270 11.08 8.24 3.43
N GLU A 271 12.39 8.40 3.53
CA GLU A 271 13.01 9.60 4.08
C GLU A 271 12.70 10.82 3.24
N VAL A 272 12.75 10.70 1.90
CA VAL A 272 12.31 11.78 1.00
C VAL A 272 10.88 12.22 1.32
N SER A 273 10.04 11.28 1.73
CA SER A 273 8.64 11.50 2.10
C SER A 273 8.47 11.92 3.58
N LYS A 274 9.56 12.03 4.34
CA LYS A 274 9.63 12.46 5.75
C LYS A 274 10.54 13.69 5.91
N LEU A 275 11.00 14.37 4.85
CA LEU A 275 11.93 15.49 4.99
C LEU A 275 11.23 16.80 5.40
N LYS A 276 11.55 17.30 6.59
CA LYS A 276 11.35 18.72 6.94
C LYS A 276 12.59 19.52 6.55
N GLN A 277 12.54 20.23 5.43
CA GLN A 277 13.51 21.30 5.20
C GLN A 277 13.22 22.43 6.21
N HIS A 278 13.93 22.41 7.34
CA HIS A 278 14.22 23.62 8.07
C HIS A 278 15.20 24.42 7.20
N ILE A 279 14.69 25.33 6.37
CA ILE A 279 15.51 26.46 5.94
C ILE A 279 15.65 27.36 7.17
N LEU A 280 16.64 27.05 8.02
CA LEU A 280 17.18 28.02 8.95
C LEU A 280 17.83 29.10 8.10
N CYS A 281 17.17 30.24 7.92
CA CYS A 281 17.87 31.48 7.62
C CYS A 281 18.72 31.86 8.84
N GLU A 282 19.85 31.19 9.05
CA GLU A 282 20.94 31.76 9.82
C GLU A 282 21.68 32.77 8.94
N ASN A 283 21.09 33.96 8.79
CA ASN A 283 21.85 35.15 8.39
C ASN A 283 21.90 36.10 9.59
N LYS A 284 22.80 35.82 10.53
CA LYS A 284 23.42 36.88 11.34
C LYS A 284 24.60 37.43 10.55
N GLY A 285 24.29 38.36 9.64
CA GLY A 285 25.27 39.17 8.94
C GLY A 285 24.61 40.49 8.57
N GLU A 286 24.92 41.55 9.31
CA GLU A 286 24.59 42.92 8.92
C GLU A 286 25.15 43.19 7.52
N LEU A 287 24.27 43.39 6.55
CA LEU A 287 24.61 44.10 5.32
C LEU A 287 23.50 45.09 4.99
N THR A 288 23.94 46.33 4.91
CA THR A 288 23.23 47.55 4.62
C THR A 288 22.64 47.54 3.21
N HIS A 289 21.44 48.12 3.08
CA HIS A 289 20.78 48.53 1.83
C HIS A 289 20.35 47.44 0.83
N GLY A 290 19.02 47.24 0.74
CA GLY A 290 18.34 46.98 -0.53
C GLY A 290 17.84 45.55 -0.75
N ARG A 291 16.51 45.41 -0.74
CA ARG A 291 15.67 44.27 -1.17
C ARG A 291 15.67 43.07 -0.21
N SER A 292 14.60 43.01 0.59
CA SER A 292 14.12 41.80 1.24
C SER A 292 13.77 40.77 0.16
N PHE A 293 14.64 39.79 -0.08
CA PHE A 293 14.26 38.59 -0.80
C PHE A 293 13.37 37.78 0.14
N LEU A 294 12.06 37.79 -0.14
CA LEU A 294 11.14 36.82 0.44
C LEU A 294 11.55 35.46 -0.13
N SER A 295 12.31 34.68 0.64
CA SER A 295 12.61 33.29 0.30
C SER A 295 11.28 32.54 0.28
N ILE A 296 10.71 32.36 -0.91
CA ILE A 296 9.57 31.47 -1.12
C ILE A 296 10.05 30.07 -0.72
N PRO A 297 9.46 29.40 0.29
CA PRO A 297 9.85 28.04 0.61
C PRO A 297 9.61 27.18 -0.64
N PHE A 298 10.70 26.65 -1.16
CA PHE A 298 10.73 25.81 -2.34
C PHE A 298 9.99 24.51 -2.04
N GLN A 299 9.15 24.11 -3.00
CA GLN A 299 8.40 22.86 -3.14
C GLN A 299 8.58 21.84 -1.99
N GLN A 300 7.64 21.85 -1.04
CA GLN A 300 7.51 20.80 -0.04
C GLN A 300 6.99 19.53 -0.74
N ILE A 301 7.91 18.64 -1.12
CA ILE A 301 7.59 17.32 -1.67
C ILE A 301 7.09 16.47 -0.47
N GLY A 302 5.88 15.93 -0.60
CA GLY A 302 4.93 15.52 0.43
C GLY A 302 5.40 14.63 1.60
N TYR A 303 4.85 14.91 2.78
CA TYR A 303 5.07 14.20 4.05
C TYR A 303 4.30 12.89 4.18
N THR A 304 4.28 12.02 3.16
CA THR A 304 3.33 10.90 3.20
C THR A 304 3.58 9.79 2.18
N PHE A 305 3.20 8.58 2.58
CA PHE A 305 3.09 7.40 1.71
C PHE A 305 1.81 7.40 0.86
N LEU A 306 0.91 8.35 1.11
CA LEU A 306 -0.42 8.39 0.50
C LEU A 306 -0.43 8.34 -1.04
N PRO A 307 0.51 8.96 -1.80
CA PRO A 307 0.47 8.92 -3.27
C PRO A 307 0.52 7.50 -3.84
N CYS A 308 1.47 6.66 -3.42
CA CYS A 308 1.59 5.29 -3.91
C CYS A 308 0.39 4.42 -3.50
N VAL A 309 -0.13 4.64 -2.28
CA VAL A 309 -1.33 3.96 -1.75
C VAL A 309 -2.56 4.29 -2.61
N LEU A 310 -2.80 5.57 -2.88
CA LEU A 310 -3.91 6.00 -3.73
C LEU A 310 -3.77 5.47 -5.17
N ALA A 311 -2.55 5.44 -5.70
CA ALA A 311 -2.28 4.93 -7.04
C ALA A 311 -2.55 3.43 -7.13
N GLY A 312 -2.07 2.63 -6.17
CA GLY A 312 -2.33 1.19 -6.08
C GLY A 312 -3.82 0.88 -5.94
N LEU A 313 -4.49 1.54 -4.98
CA LEU A 313 -5.93 1.36 -4.75
C LEU A 313 -6.79 1.80 -5.93
N SER A 314 -6.32 2.71 -6.78
CA SER A 314 -7.08 3.14 -7.95
C SER A 314 -7.37 2.00 -8.93
N GLN A 315 -6.52 0.96 -8.97
CA GLN A 315 -6.64 -0.19 -9.87
C GLN A 315 -6.63 -1.54 -9.13
N ALA A 316 -6.62 -1.55 -7.80
CA ALA A 316 -6.73 -2.76 -7.00
C ALA A 316 -7.96 -3.60 -7.41
N PRO A 317 -7.83 -4.92 -7.64
CA PRO A 317 -8.95 -5.75 -8.02
C PRO A 317 -10.01 -5.78 -6.92
N GLN A 318 -11.28 -5.89 -7.30
CA GLN A 318 -12.37 -6.11 -6.35
C GLN A 318 -12.37 -7.58 -5.90
N TYR A 319 -12.80 -7.82 -4.66
CA TYR A 319 -12.84 -9.16 -4.10
C TYR A 319 -14.24 -9.75 -4.27
N LEU A 320 -14.33 -10.92 -4.89
CA LEU A 320 -15.58 -11.65 -5.06
C LEU A 320 -15.59 -12.84 -4.09
N VAL A 321 -16.43 -12.79 -3.07
CA VAL A 321 -16.64 -13.92 -2.18
C VAL A 321 -17.43 -14.99 -2.93
N LYS A 322 -16.88 -16.20 -3.02
CA LYS A 322 -17.55 -17.30 -3.71
C LYS A 322 -18.81 -17.73 -2.94
N ASN A 323 -19.96 -17.25 -3.40
CA ASN A 323 -21.25 -17.87 -3.17
C ASN A 323 -21.58 -18.79 -4.35
N ALA A 324 -22.45 -19.78 -4.16
CA ALA A 324 -22.73 -20.84 -5.13
C ALA A 324 -23.32 -20.39 -6.49
N GLU A 325 -23.52 -19.09 -6.71
CA GLU A 325 -24.18 -18.52 -7.89
C GLU A 325 -23.20 -17.64 -8.69
N SER A 326 -22.79 -18.19 -9.84
CA SER A 326 -22.05 -17.58 -10.96
C SER A 326 -20.84 -16.69 -10.62
N LEU A 327 -19.64 -17.20 -10.90
CA LEU A 327 -18.44 -16.37 -11.05
C LEU A 327 -18.62 -15.43 -12.25
N VAL A 328 -18.28 -14.15 -12.06
CA VAL A 328 -18.35 -13.12 -13.10
C VAL A 328 -17.27 -13.39 -14.15
N GLU A 329 -17.60 -13.22 -15.43
CA GLU A 329 -16.63 -13.35 -16.53
C GLU A 329 -15.46 -12.37 -16.32
N GLY A 330 -14.22 -12.87 -16.44
CA GLY A 330 -13.00 -12.08 -16.26
C GLY A 330 -12.46 -12.02 -14.83
N CYS A 331 -13.05 -12.71 -13.85
CA CYS A 331 -12.41 -12.88 -12.54
C CYS A 331 -11.28 -13.91 -12.59
N LEU A 332 -10.21 -13.66 -11.82
CA LEU A 332 -9.12 -14.59 -11.57
C LEU A 332 -9.44 -15.45 -10.36
N LEU A 333 -9.17 -16.75 -10.49
CA LEU A 333 -9.27 -17.75 -9.43
C LEU A 333 -7.87 -18.19 -8.99
N ALA A 334 -7.73 -18.72 -7.77
CA ALA A 334 -6.46 -19.32 -7.35
C ALA A 334 -5.98 -20.46 -8.27
N SER A 335 -6.90 -21.15 -8.96
CA SER A 335 -6.53 -22.16 -9.95
C SER A 335 -5.91 -21.58 -11.23
N ASP A 336 -6.01 -20.27 -11.42
CA ASP A 336 -5.43 -19.56 -12.57
C ASP A 336 -3.97 -19.14 -12.29
N VAL A 337 -3.51 -19.24 -11.04
CA VAL A 337 -2.11 -19.00 -10.66
C VAL A 337 -1.25 -20.17 -11.13
N ASP A 338 -0.15 -19.87 -11.81
CA ASP A 338 0.79 -20.85 -12.34
C ASP A 338 2.09 -20.91 -11.53
N SER A 339 2.48 -19.80 -10.88
CA SER A 339 3.65 -19.76 -9.98
C SER A 339 3.46 -18.82 -8.78
N VAL A 340 4.14 -19.13 -7.68
CA VAL A 340 4.20 -18.30 -6.47
C VAL A 340 5.65 -18.15 -6.07
N ILE A 341 6.10 -16.91 -5.88
CA ILE A 341 7.49 -16.56 -5.56
C ILE A 341 7.53 -15.91 -4.19
N LEU A 342 8.38 -16.40 -3.30
CA LEU A 342 8.47 -15.93 -1.91
C LEU A 342 9.88 -16.12 -1.30
N PRO A 343 10.22 -15.39 -0.21
CA PRO A 343 11.42 -15.61 0.59
C PRO A 343 11.61 -17.08 1.01
N ILE A 344 12.86 -17.54 1.04
CA ILE A 344 13.20 -18.94 1.37
C ILE A 344 12.69 -19.39 2.74
N ASN A 345 12.70 -18.50 3.74
CA ASN A 345 12.31 -18.82 5.11
C ASN A 345 10.92 -18.29 5.51
N ALA A 346 10.08 -17.93 4.53
CA ALA A 346 8.71 -17.40 4.77
C ALA A 346 7.57 -18.29 4.26
N CYS A 347 7.77 -19.60 4.14
CA CYS A 347 6.81 -20.54 3.58
C CYS A 347 5.62 -20.87 4.50
N GLY A 348 5.63 -20.39 5.75
CA GLY A 348 4.61 -20.67 6.75
C GLY A 348 3.33 -19.84 6.65
N GLY A 349 3.28 -18.84 5.75
CA GLY A 349 2.10 -17.99 5.56
C GLY A 349 0.91 -18.73 4.95
N ASP A 350 -0.31 -18.29 5.28
CA ASP A 350 -1.56 -18.94 4.88
C ASP A 350 -1.69 -19.06 3.36
N ALA A 351 -1.38 -18.01 2.59
CA ALA A 351 -1.37 -18.07 1.13
C ALA A 351 -0.41 -19.14 0.58
N ALA A 352 0.82 -19.21 1.07
CA ALA A 352 1.82 -20.19 0.61
C ALA A 352 1.38 -21.64 0.90
N LEU A 353 0.87 -21.87 2.11
CA LEU A 353 0.32 -23.16 2.51
C LEU A 353 -0.94 -23.53 1.71
N ALA A 354 -1.81 -22.57 1.42
CA ALA A 354 -3.02 -22.81 0.62
C ALA A 354 -2.67 -23.17 -0.84
N PHE A 355 -1.76 -22.42 -1.47
CA PHE A 355 -1.30 -22.70 -2.84
C PHE A 355 -0.61 -24.06 -2.95
N SER A 356 0.30 -24.38 -2.02
CA SER A 356 1.00 -25.68 -2.02
C SER A 356 0.06 -26.89 -1.87
N ARG A 357 -1.11 -26.69 -1.24
CA ARG A 357 -2.14 -27.72 -1.00
C ARG A 357 -3.29 -27.70 -2.02
N SER A 358 -3.22 -26.84 -3.04
CA SER A 358 -4.27 -26.71 -4.06
C SER A 358 -4.51 -28.03 -4.81
N LYS A 359 -5.77 -28.47 -4.87
CA LYS A 359 -6.18 -29.74 -5.51
C LYS A 359 -6.52 -29.61 -7.00
N ARG A 360 -6.81 -28.39 -7.49
CA ARG A 360 -7.26 -28.16 -8.88
C ARG A 360 -6.10 -27.90 -9.82
N ASN A 361 -5.28 -26.92 -9.44
CA ASN A 361 -4.04 -26.58 -10.12
C ASN A 361 -3.06 -26.14 -9.05
N LYS A 362 -1.98 -26.90 -8.85
CA LYS A 362 -0.94 -26.59 -7.88
C LYS A 362 0.10 -25.71 -8.60
N PRO A 363 0.24 -24.42 -8.23
CA PRO A 363 1.24 -23.58 -8.86
C PRO A 363 2.65 -24.06 -8.49
N LEU A 364 3.63 -23.71 -9.32
CA LEU A 364 5.03 -23.86 -9.01
C LEU A 364 5.41 -22.89 -7.89
N ILE A 365 5.80 -23.42 -6.72
CA ILE A 365 6.28 -22.60 -5.62
C ILE A 365 7.79 -22.40 -5.80
N ILE A 366 8.23 -21.15 -5.86
CA ILE A 366 9.62 -20.75 -6.07
C ILE A 366 10.09 -19.98 -4.83
N THR A 367 11.09 -20.53 -4.16
CA THR A 367 11.71 -19.88 -3.00
C THR A 367 13.02 -19.22 -3.40
N VAL A 368 13.27 -18.01 -2.90
CA VAL A 368 14.45 -17.21 -3.25
C VAL A 368 15.42 -17.15 -2.07
N GLU A 369 16.61 -17.72 -2.23
CA GLU A 369 17.62 -17.87 -1.17
C GLU A 369 18.18 -16.52 -0.71
N GLU A 370 18.50 -15.59 -1.62
CA GLU A 370 18.99 -14.25 -1.24
C GLU A 370 17.97 -13.42 -0.45
N ASN A 371 16.68 -13.76 -0.56
CA ASN A 371 15.61 -13.02 0.10
C ASN A 371 15.30 -13.68 1.43
N GLU A 372 16.19 -13.52 2.41
CA GLU A 372 15.98 -13.99 3.78
C GLU A 372 15.14 -13.00 4.59
N THR A 373 14.47 -13.53 5.62
CA THR A 373 13.66 -12.79 6.60
C THR A 373 14.05 -13.18 8.03
N VAL A 374 13.42 -12.60 9.04
CA VAL A 374 13.57 -13.06 10.44
C VAL A 374 12.79 -14.33 10.77
N LEU A 375 12.02 -14.87 9.83
CA LEU A 375 11.24 -16.10 10.01
C LEU A 375 12.13 -17.35 9.88
N ASP A 376 11.60 -18.49 10.33
CA ASP A 376 12.27 -19.80 10.30
C ASP A 376 11.49 -20.85 9.49
N SER A 377 10.44 -20.42 8.78
CA SER A 377 9.52 -21.29 8.07
C SER A 377 10.03 -21.62 6.66
N THR A 378 11.01 -22.51 6.56
CA THR A 378 11.54 -23.02 5.27
C THR A 378 10.64 -24.10 4.65
N PRO A 379 10.75 -24.41 3.34
CA PRO A 379 10.00 -25.48 2.69
C PRO A 379 9.99 -26.81 3.45
N ASP A 380 11.16 -27.22 3.94
CA ASP A 380 11.35 -28.46 4.69
C ASP A 380 10.61 -28.45 6.04
N THR A 381 10.66 -27.32 6.76
CA THR A 381 10.01 -27.19 8.08
C THR A 381 8.49 -27.23 7.99
N VAL A 382 7.91 -26.67 6.92
CA VAL A 382 6.45 -26.63 6.72
C VAL A 382 5.94 -27.79 5.85
N GLY A 383 6.85 -28.58 5.27
CA GLY A 383 6.53 -29.77 4.46
C GLY A 383 5.91 -29.44 3.11
N ILE A 384 6.42 -28.42 2.41
CA ILE A 384 5.98 -28.06 1.05
C ILE A 384 7.09 -28.27 0.03
N GLU A 385 6.71 -28.62 -1.19
CA GLU A 385 7.63 -28.79 -2.32
C GLU A 385 7.83 -27.46 -3.04
N THR A 386 9.09 -27.04 -3.22
CA THR A 386 9.45 -25.79 -3.90
C THR A 386 10.64 -25.99 -4.84
N VAL A 387 10.81 -25.06 -5.77
CA VAL A 387 12.06 -24.85 -6.51
C VAL A 387 12.80 -23.72 -5.84
N CYS A 388 13.99 -24.01 -5.29
CA CYS A 388 14.85 -23.00 -4.72
C CYS A 388 15.73 -22.37 -5.82
N ILE A 389 15.81 -21.04 -5.83
CA ILE A 389 16.73 -20.28 -6.69
C ILE A 389 17.60 -19.36 -5.82
N ASP A 390 18.82 -19.13 -6.25
CA ASP A 390 19.79 -18.33 -5.49
C ASP A 390 19.34 -16.86 -5.37
N SER A 391 18.85 -16.28 -6.47
CA SER A 391 18.47 -14.86 -6.57
C SER A 391 17.34 -14.60 -7.55
N PHE A 392 16.76 -13.40 -7.53
CA PHE A 392 15.80 -12.95 -8.55
C PHE A 392 16.43 -12.68 -9.94
N GLY A 393 17.76 -12.63 -10.03
CA GLY A 393 18.53 -12.12 -11.18
C GLY A 393 18.92 -13.14 -12.25
#